data_AF-A0A367XU39-F1
#
_entry.id   AF-A0A367XU39-F1
#
_cell.length_a   1.000
_cell.length_b   1.000
_cell.length_c   1.000
_cell.angle_alpha   90.00
_cell.angle_beta   90.00
_cell.angle_gamma   90.00
#
_symmetry.space_group_name_H-M   'P 1'
#
loop_
_entity.id
_entity.type
_entity.pdbx_description
1 polymer ?
#
loop_
_entity_poly.entity_id
_entity_poly.type
_entity_poly.pdbx_seq_one_letter_code
_entity_poly.pdbx_strand_id
1 'polypeptide(L)'
;MSNTPARSMTGTPVNTTSMDRLHELLEITTKPHSFKQNPARRAAPNRRYKPSRQLISDEVKYLQSKTNLKFDTPTYTSTTSPPSLLPRKNYCDITGLPSNYKSPSNQLRFYNAEIYQEVIKNLPPGVDQEYLQLRGANVVLK
;
A
#
# COMPACT_ATOMS: atom_id res chain seq x y z
N MET A 1 31.64 -41.69 54.05
CA MET A 1 32.43 -41.40 52.84
C MET A 1 31.65 -40.38 52.02
N SER A 2 32.09 -39.14 52.10
CA SER A 2 31.46 -37.95 51.54
C SER A 2 31.77 -37.83 50.04
N ASN A 3 30.77 -38.01 49.18
CA ASN A 3 30.89 -37.71 47.76
C ASN A 3 30.17 -36.40 47.45
N THR A 4 30.94 -35.31 47.41
CA THR A 4 30.56 -34.04 46.80
C THR A 4 30.54 -34.18 45.28
N PRO A 5 29.45 -33.85 44.57
CA PRO A 5 29.52 -33.68 43.13
C PRO A 5 30.07 -32.29 42.80
N ALA A 6 31.07 -32.28 41.91
CA ALA A 6 31.75 -31.12 41.41
C ALA A 6 30.79 -30.12 40.75
N ARG A 7 30.93 -28.85 41.12
CA ARG A 7 30.34 -27.70 40.44
C ARG A 7 30.97 -27.60 39.05
N SER A 8 30.25 -28.01 38.00
CA SER A 8 30.70 -27.77 36.63
C SER A 8 30.65 -26.26 36.35
N MET A 9 31.82 -25.74 36.00
CA MET A 9 31.98 -24.36 35.58
C MET A 9 31.31 -24.17 34.23
N THR A 10 30.46 -23.15 34.17
CA THR A 10 30.36 -22.23 33.04
C THR A 10 30.11 -22.88 31.68
N GLY A 11 28.84 -23.23 31.43
CA GLY A 11 28.30 -22.91 30.11
C GLY A 11 28.40 -21.40 29.97
N THR A 12 29.32 -20.92 29.14
CA THR A 12 29.26 -19.55 28.62
C THR A 12 27.81 -19.27 28.23
N PRO A 13 27.16 -18.19 28.70
CA PRO A 13 25.90 -17.81 28.10
C PRO A 13 26.25 -17.57 26.63
N VAL A 14 25.87 -18.51 25.76
CA VAL A 14 25.72 -18.22 24.34
C VAL A 14 24.88 -16.97 24.38
N ASN A 15 25.46 -15.87 23.89
CA ASN A 15 24.76 -14.63 23.72
C ASN A 15 23.76 -14.92 22.60
N THR A 16 22.72 -15.68 22.94
CA THR A 16 21.60 -16.03 22.09
C THR A 16 20.94 -14.69 21.88
N THR A 17 21.35 -14.13 20.75
CA THR A 17 20.92 -12.94 20.06
C THR A 17 19.65 -12.38 20.67
N SER A 18 19.66 -11.08 21.00
CA SER A 18 18.47 -10.34 21.47
C SER A 18 17.17 -10.69 20.69
N MET A 19 17.30 -11.09 19.43
CA MET A 19 16.24 -11.60 18.56
C MET A 19 15.54 -12.88 19.06
N ASP A 20 16.26 -13.86 19.59
CA ASP A 20 15.66 -15.13 20.04
C ASP A 20 14.83 -14.94 21.32
N ARG A 21 15.30 -14.07 22.22
CA ARG A 21 14.55 -13.66 23.42
C ARG A 21 13.30 -12.84 23.06
N LEU A 22 13.37 -12.00 22.02
CA LEU A 22 12.22 -11.26 21.51
C LEU A 22 11.17 -12.19 20.89
N HIS A 23 11.59 -13.24 20.18
CA HIS A 23 10.69 -14.27 19.66
C HIS A 23 10.00 -15.05 20.79
N GLU A 24 10.70 -15.41 21.84
CA GLU A 24 10.12 -16.14 22.98
C GLU A 24 9.07 -15.31 23.74
N LEU A 25 9.32 -14.01 23.87
CA LEU A 25 8.40 -13.03 24.48
C LEU A 25 7.19 -12.71 23.60
N LEU A 26 7.18 -13.10 22.31
CA LEU A 26 6.09 -12.83 21.39
C LEU A 26 4.89 -13.78 21.61
N GLU A 27 4.10 -13.44 22.63
CA GLU A 27 2.94 -14.21 23.14
C GLU A 27 1.89 -14.58 22.08
N ILE A 28 1.78 -13.81 20.99
CA ILE A 28 0.84 -14.06 19.89
C ILE A 28 1.19 -15.34 19.12
N THR A 29 2.49 -15.69 19.03
CA THR A 29 2.97 -16.78 18.18
C THR A 29 3.39 -18.01 18.98
N THR A 30 3.88 -17.81 20.21
CA THR A 30 4.51 -18.87 21.00
C THR A 30 3.56 -19.55 21.99
N LYS A 31 2.52 -18.86 22.46
CA LYS A 31 1.60 -19.41 23.47
C LYS A 31 0.29 -19.90 22.85
N PRO A 32 -0.21 -21.09 23.25
CA PRO A 32 -1.52 -21.57 22.86
C PRO A 32 -2.61 -20.60 23.31
N HIS A 33 -3.34 -20.01 22.37
CA HIS A 33 -4.49 -19.14 22.69
C HIS A 33 -5.69 -19.97 23.16
N SER A 34 -6.14 -19.75 24.40
CA SER A 34 -7.27 -20.44 25.03
C SER A 34 -8.59 -20.39 24.23
N PHE A 35 -8.83 -19.32 23.47
CA PHE A 35 -10.08 -19.10 22.72
C PHE A 35 -9.98 -19.35 21.20
N LYS A 36 -8.79 -19.71 20.68
CA LYS A 36 -8.59 -19.91 19.22
C LYS A 36 -8.52 -21.38 18.79
N GLN A 37 -8.58 -22.32 19.73
CA GLN A 37 -8.40 -23.76 19.51
C GLN A 37 -9.71 -24.54 19.30
N ASN A 38 -10.76 -23.91 18.77
CA ASN A 38 -12.02 -24.61 18.51
C ASN A 38 -11.81 -25.69 17.42
N PRO A 39 -11.92 -27.00 17.74
CA PRO A 39 -11.73 -28.08 16.76
C PRO A 39 -12.84 -28.13 15.71
N ALA A 40 -14.01 -27.56 15.99
CA ALA A 40 -15.12 -27.42 15.05
C ALA A 40 -14.99 -26.18 14.14
N ARG A 41 -13.90 -25.40 14.27
CA ARG A 41 -13.67 -24.24 13.39
C ARG A 41 -13.42 -24.73 11.97
N ARG A 42 -14.31 -24.35 11.05
CA ARG A 42 -14.11 -24.60 9.62
C ARG A 42 -12.79 -24.00 9.17
N ALA A 43 -11.99 -24.79 8.44
CA ALA A 43 -10.76 -24.32 7.84
C ALA A 43 -11.05 -23.11 6.94
N ALA A 44 -10.21 -22.08 7.04
CA ALA A 44 -10.34 -20.95 6.15
C ALA A 44 -10.06 -21.40 4.70
N PRO A 45 -10.82 -20.92 3.71
CA PRO A 45 -10.53 -21.25 2.32
C PRO A 45 -9.15 -20.70 1.93
N ASN A 46 -8.48 -21.38 0.99
CA ASN A 46 -7.14 -20.99 0.50
C ASN A 46 -7.04 -19.56 -0.05
N ARG A 47 -8.17 -18.92 -0.40
CA ARG A 47 -8.22 -17.54 -0.90
C ARG A 47 -9.18 -16.67 -0.08
N ARG A 48 -8.78 -16.41 1.17
CA ARG A 48 -9.51 -15.51 2.07
C ARG A 48 -9.38 -14.04 1.63
N TYR A 49 -8.20 -13.64 1.14
CA TYR A 49 -7.95 -12.27 0.73
C TYR A 49 -8.28 -12.09 -0.75
N LYS A 50 -9.28 -11.25 -1.03
CA LYS A 50 -9.68 -10.88 -2.39
C LYS A 50 -9.17 -9.47 -2.70
N PRO A 51 -8.56 -9.21 -3.87
CA PRO A 51 -8.23 -7.84 -4.27
C PRO A 51 -9.51 -7.03 -4.48
N SER A 52 -9.42 -5.70 -4.30
CA SER A 52 -10.57 -4.79 -4.46
C SER A 52 -11.27 -4.94 -5.81
N ARG A 53 -10.52 -5.10 -6.90
CA ARG A 53 -11.07 -5.35 -8.25
C ARG A 53 -11.97 -6.60 -8.30
N GLN A 54 -11.61 -7.66 -7.58
CA GLN A 54 -12.45 -8.86 -7.52
C GLN A 54 -13.73 -8.61 -6.73
N LEU A 55 -13.64 -7.91 -5.59
CA LEU A 55 -14.81 -7.57 -4.77
C LEU A 55 -15.81 -6.73 -5.56
N ILE A 56 -15.33 -5.73 -6.30
CA ILE A 56 -16.16 -4.91 -7.20
C ILE A 56 -16.80 -5.78 -8.29
N SER A 57 -16.06 -6.72 -8.88
CA SER A 57 -16.62 -7.62 -9.91
C SER A 57 -17.68 -8.57 -9.37
N ASP A 58 -17.47 -9.13 -8.18
CA ASP A 58 -18.44 -10.00 -7.50
C ASP A 58 -19.72 -9.23 -7.15
N GLU A 59 -19.59 -7.97 -6.74
CA GLU A 59 -20.72 -7.08 -6.47
C GLU A 59 -21.52 -6.76 -7.74
N VAL A 60 -20.86 -6.39 -8.84
CA VAL A 60 -21.56 -6.14 -10.12
C VAL A 60 -22.41 -7.34 -10.54
N LYS A 61 -21.88 -8.57 -10.41
CA LYS A 61 -22.63 -9.80 -10.69
C LYS A 61 -23.82 -9.99 -9.74
N TYR A 62 -23.62 -9.71 -8.46
CA TYR A 62 -24.68 -9.78 -7.46
C TYR A 62 -25.81 -8.79 -7.75
N LEU A 63 -25.47 -7.54 -8.08
CA LEU A 63 -26.46 -6.51 -8.46
C LEU A 63 -27.25 -6.91 -9.72
N GLN A 64 -26.59 -7.49 -10.72
CA GLN A 64 -27.27 -8.01 -11.92
C GLN A 64 -28.25 -9.15 -11.61
N SER A 65 -27.90 -10.02 -10.66
CA SER A 65 -28.76 -11.15 -10.27
C SER A 65 -29.95 -10.76 -9.40
N LYS A 66 -29.92 -9.59 -8.76
CA LYS A 66 -30.87 -9.21 -7.72
C LYS A 66 -31.72 -8.01 -8.15
N THR A 67 -32.93 -8.30 -8.62
CA THR A 67 -33.84 -7.29 -9.21
C THR A 67 -34.55 -6.39 -8.20
N ASN A 68 -34.66 -6.82 -6.93
CA ASN A 68 -35.34 -6.07 -5.85
C ASN A 68 -34.37 -5.75 -4.72
N LEU A 69 -33.36 -4.92 -4.98
CA LEU A 69 -32.46 -4.42 -3.95
C LEU A 69 -33.04 -3.13 -3.34
N LYS A 70 -32.99 -3.01 -2.01
CA LYS A 70 -33.41 -1.78 -1.32
C LYS A 70 -32.47 -0.65 -1.73
N PHE A 71 -33.02 0.53 -1.99
CA PHE A 71 -32.25 1.73 -2.38
C PHE A 71 -31.12 2.08 -1.39
N ASP A 72 -31.35 1.86 -0.10
CA ASP A 72 -30.40 2.14 0.99
C ASP A 72 -29.36 1.02 1.19
N THR A 73 -29.19 0.10 0.24
CA THR A 73 -28.19 -0.97 0.38
C THR A 73 -26.80 -0.42 0.03
N PRO A 74 -25.86 -0.36 1.00
CA PRO A 74 -24.52 0.16 0.72
C PRO A 74 -23.80 -0.77 -0.25
N THR A 75 -23.26 -0.19 -1.31
CA THR A 75 -22.55 -0.85 -2.41
C THR A 75 -21.13 -0.28 -2.48
N TYR A 76 -20.12 -1.01 -2.95
CA TYR A 76 -18.76 -0.45 -3.05
C TYR A 76 -18.73 0.83 -3.88
N THR A 77 -19.55 0.92 -4.94
CA THR A 77 -19.69 2.14 -5.75
C THR A 77 -20.39 3.30 -5.03
N SER A 78 -21.28 3.02 -4.07
CA SER A 78 -22.00 4.06 -3.33
C SER A 78 -21.18 4.64 -2.19
N THR A 79 -20.22 3.86 -1.64
CA THR A 79 -19.35 4.32 -0.55
C THR A 79 -18.24 5.26 -1.01
N THR A 80 -17.83 5.19 -2.26
CA THR A 80 -16.80 6.07 -2.81
C THR A 80 -17.38 7.43 -3.19
N SER A 81 -16.65 8.50 -2.88
CA SER A 81 -17.05 9.85 -3.25
C SER A 81 -17.22 9.99 -4.77
N PRO A 82 -18.20 10.77 -5.24
CA PRO A 82 -18.37 11.05 -6.66
C PRO A 82 -17.15 11.83 -7.22
N PRO A 83 -16.93 11.78 -8.54
CA PRO A 83 -15.85 12.54 -9.16
C PRO A 83 -16.06 14.05 -9.02
N SER A 84 -14.96 14.80 -8.95
CA SER A 84 -14.99 16.27 -8.89
C SER A 84 -15.46 16.86 -10.23
N LEU A 85 -16.42 17.78 -10.16
CA LEU A 85 -16.90 18.59 -11.30
C LEU A 85 -16.17 19.93 -11.44
N LEU A 86 -15.40 20.35 -10.43
CA LEU A 86 -14.71 21.63 -10.45
C LEU A 86 -13.49 21.60 -11.39
N PRO A 87 -13.24 22.68 -12.14
CA PRO A 87 -12.05 22.79 -12.97
C PRO A 87 -10.78 22.72 -12.10
N ARG A 88 -9.81 21.92 -12.55
CA ARG A 88 -8.55 21.74 -11.82
C ARG A 88 -7.67 22.98 -11.97
N LYS A 89 -7.09 23.44 -10.85
CA LYS A 89 -6.02 24.44 -10.87
C LYS A 89 -4.72 23.78 -11.31
N ASN A 90 -3.98 24.46 -12.18
CA ASN A 90 -2.72 23.97 -12.72
C ASN A 90 -1.55 24.60 -11.97
N TYR A 91 -0.60 23.77 -11.57
CA TYR A 91 0.63 24.17 -10.89
C TYR A 91 1.82 23.62 -11.65
N CYS A 92 2.96 24.29 -11.51
CA CYS A 92 4.22 23.84 -12.08
C CYS A 92 4.63 22.54 -11.39
N ASP A 93 5.04 21.54 -12.18
CA ASP A 93 5.39 20.22 -11.64
C ASP A 93 6.73 20.24 -10.87
N ILE A 94 7.57 21.26 -11.10
CA ILE A 94 8.90 21.40 -10.48
C ILE A 94 8.85 22.32 -9.25
N THR A 95 8.32 23.54 -9.41
CA THR A 95 8.37 24.58 -8.36
C THR A 95 7.10 24.67 -7.52
N GLY A 96 5.98 24.10 -7.98
CA GLY A 96 4.68 24.21 -7.30
C GLY A 96 3.96 25.56 -7.45
N LEU A 97 4.54 26.53 -8.16
CA LEU A 97 3.90 27.82 -8.44
C LEU A 97 2.71 27.67 -9.41
N PRO A 98 1.69 28.56 -9.36
CA PRO A 98 0.53 28.48 -10.25
C PRO A 98 0.95 28.63 -11.71
N SER A 99 0.66 27.64 -12.54
CA SER A 99 1.20 27.52 -13.90
C SER A 99 0.10 27.63 -14.94
N ASN A 100 0.31 28.50 -15.94
CA ASN A 100 -0.58 28.63 -17.10
C ASN A 100 -0.05 27.92 -18.35
N TYR A 101 1.22 27.46 -18.33
CA TYR A 101 1.89 26.91 -19.50
C TYR A 101 2.21 25.42 -19.36
N LYS A 102 2.30 24.74 -20.51
CA LYS A 102 2.64 23.32 -20.65
C LYS A 102 3.62 23.14 -21.81
N SER A 103 4.69 22.37 -21.60
CA SER A 103 5.63 22.01 -22.65
C SER A 103 5.01 21.00 -23.62
N PRO A 104 5.12 21.19 -24.95
CA PRO A 104 4.57 20.24 -25.93
C PRO A 104 5.37 18.93 -26.01
N SER A 105 6.68 18.97 -25.72
CA SER A 105 7.55 17.80 -25.81
C SER A 105 7.41 16.87 -24.62
N ASN A 106 7.48 17.42 -23.40
CA ASN A 106 7.57 16.63 -22.16
C ASN A 106 6.26 16.62 -21.37
N GLN A 107 5.25 17.39 -21.80
CA GLN A 107 3.98 17.55 -21.10
C GLN A 107 4.04 18.11 -19.66
N LEU A 108 5.21 18.59 -19.23
CA LEU A 108 5.42 19.24 -17.94
C LEU A 108 4.85 20.66 -17.94
N ARG A 109 4.34 21.09 -16.79
CA ARG A 109 3.80 22.43 -16.54
C ARG A 109 4.87 23.33 -15.93
N PHE A 110 4.92 24.58 -16.38
CA PHE A 110 5.94 25.54 -15.96
C PHE A 110 5.42 26.96 -15.77
N TYR A 111 6.06 27.68 -14.85
CA TYR A 111 5.65 29.02 -14.46
C TYR A 111 6.17 30.11 -15.41
N ASN A 112 7.49 30.17 -15.63
CA ASN A 112 8.17 31.20 -16.39
C ASN A 112 9.11 30.61 -17.47
N ALA A 113 9.66 31.49 -18.30
CA ALA A 113 10.56 31.10 -19.39
C ALA A 113 11.89 30.52 -18.88
N GLU A 114 12.38 30.95 -17.71
CA GLU A 114 13.63 30.47 -17.11
C GLU A 114 13.54 28.98 -16.78
N ILE A 115 12.48 28.56 -16.07
CA ILE A 115 12.25 27.14 -15.76
C ILE A 115 12.15 26.31 -17.05
N TYR A 116 11.50 26.87 -18.07
CA TYR A 116 11.39 26.18 -19.35
C TYR A 116 12.76 25.96 -20.03
N GLN A 117 13.58 27.01 -20.09
CA GLN A 117 14.87 26.98 -20.79
C GLN A 117 15.94 26.22 -20.01
N GLU A 118 16.07 26.46 -18.71
CA GLU A 118 17.15 25.90 -17.90
C GLU A 118 16.87 24.47 -17.45
N VAL A 119 15.62 24.19 -17.08
CA VAL A 119 15.27 22.91 -16.44
C VAL A 119 14.55 21.98 -17.41
N ILE A 120 13.45 22.42 -18.01
CA ILE A 120 12.59 21.51 -18.79
C ILE A 120 13.25 21.09 -20.09
N LYS A 121 13.88 22.03 -20.80
CA LYS A 121 14.53 21.73 -22.08
C LYS A 121 15.79 20.86 -21.92
N ASN A 122 16.51 21.04 -20.81
CA ASN A 122 17.75 20.32 -20.53
C ASN A 122 17.53 19.05 -19.68
N LEU A 123 16.27 18.67 -19.44
CA LEU A 123 15.95 17.54 -18.59
C LEU A 123 16.41 16.23 -19.25
N PRO A 124 17.11 15.33 -18.53
CA PRO A 124 17.46 14.02 -19.06
C PRO A 124 16.20 13.22 -19.43
N PRO A 125 16.25 12.38 -20.48
CA PRO A 125 15.13 11.53 -20.85
C PRO A 125 14.80 10.56 -19.71
N GLY A 126 13.51 10.42 -19.37
CA GLY A 126 13.02 9.53 -18.31
C GLY A 126 12.63 10.27 -17.03
N VAL A 127 13.35 11.34 -16.67
CA VAL A 127 13.04 12.16 -15.48
C VAL A 127 11.71 12.90 -15.65
N ASP A 128 11.36 13.24 -16.90
CA ASP A 128 10.04 13.78 -17.26
C ASP A 128 8.91 12.84 -16.85
N GLN A 129 9.06 11.53 -17.06
CA GLN A 129 8.06 10.54 -16.67
C GLN A 129 7.95 10.37 -15.15
N GLU A 130 9.04 10.55 -14.41
CA GLU A 130 9.02 10.54 -12.94
C GLU A 130 8.22 11.73 -12.40
N TYR A 131 8.46 12.95 -12.92
CA TYR A 131 7.64 14.12 -12.55
C TYR A 131 6.18 13.96 -12.96
N LEU A 132 5.92 13.39 -14.14
CA LEU A 132 4.55 13.08 -14.57
C LEU A 132 3.89 12.02 -13.70
N GLN A 133 4.65 11.05 -13.17
CA GLN A 133 4.16 9.99 -12.30
C GLN A 133 3.67 10.55 -10.97
N LEU A 134 4.38 11.52 -10.38
CA LEU A 134 3.94 12.21 -9.16
C LEU A 134 2.58 12.89 -9.35
N ARG A 135 2.33 13.45 -10.54
CA ARG A 135 1.04 14.01 -10.91
C ARG A 135 -0.03 12.95 -11.27
N GLY A 136 0.39 11.72 -11.55
CA GLY A 136 -0.47 10.65 -12.07
C GLY A 136 -0.80 10.81 -13.56
N ALA A 137 0.09 11.42 -14.34
CA ALA A 137 -0.05 11.65 -15.78
C ALA A 137 1.06 10.96 -16.61
N ASN A 138 1.78 10.00 -16.04
CA ASN A 138 2.80 9.27 -16.80
C ASN A 138 2.16 8.30 -17.79
N VAL A 139 2.91 7.98 -18.85
CA VAL A 139 2.50 6.97 -19.83
C VAL A 139 3.37 5.74 -19.61
N VAL A 140 2.79 4.68 -19.05
CA VAL A 140 3.44 3.37 -18.96
C VAL A 140 2.99 2.55 -20.17
N LEU A 141 3.90 2.33 -21.11
CA LEU A 141 3.67 1.38 -22.21
C LEU A 141 3.65 -0.04 -21.61
N LYS A 142 2.63 -0.80 -21.96
CA LYS A 142 2.40 -2.16 -21.48
C LYS A 142 2.30 -3.15 -22.63
#